data_AF-A0A0P7CIV8-F1
#
_entry.id   AF-A0A0P7CIV8-F1
#
_cell.length_a   1.000
_cell.length_b   1.000
_cell.length_c   1.000
_cell.angle_alpha   90.00
_cell.angle_beta   90.00
_cell.angle_gamma   90.00
#
_symmetry.space_group_name_H-M   'P 1'
#
loop_
_entity.id
_entity.type
_entity.pdbx_description
1 polymer ?
#
loop_
_entity_poly.entity_id
_entity_poly.type
_entity_poly.pdbx_seq_one_letter_code
_entity_poly.pdbx_strand_id
1 'polypeptide(L)'
;MFAALTVDGTTVNSLDEDSSIKLIFDADIEFRCSACGADLVETPHGFDDNGDNACPAYQPDEPDADGTGPHTPERVALSWCNSAGIRTDEADDAITLSLSTGHPLGAFTITIRRVPDDADSPLAGRLLLHLPYPDQPMPHDQLHPLHPGTFVIGRPVPARRARLTAA
;
A
#
# COMPACT_ATOMS: atom_id res chain seq x y z
N MET A 1 -18.26 -21.02 13.78
CA MET A 1 -17.36 -19.85 13.83
C MET A 1 -17.67 -19.04 12.59
N PHE A 2 -18.11 -17.79 12.73
CA PHE A 2 -18.40 -16.94 11.57
C PHE A 2 -17.15 -16.12 11.25
N ALA A 3 -16.67 -16.21 10.01
CA ALA A 3 -15.63 -15.32 9.54
C ALA A 3 -16.23 -13.90 9.42
N ALA A 4 -15.61 -12.93 10.09
CA ALA A 4 -16.00 -11.52 9.99
C ALA A 4 -14.82 -10.75 9.39
N LEU A 5 -15.07 -10.01 8.30
CA LEU A 5 -14.12 -9.02 7.82
C LEU A 5 -14.27 -7.76 8.67
N THR A 6 -13.16 -7.16 9.11
CA THR A 6 -13.19 -5.86 9.78
C THR A 6 -12.26 -4.88 9.10
N VAL A 7 -12.70 -3.63 8.98
CA VAL A 7 -11.90 -2.48 8.50
C VAL A 7 -11.93 -1.43 9.59
N ASP A 8 -10.76 -1.04 10.08
CA ASP A 8 -10.61 -0.11 11.21
C ASP A 8 -11.48 -0.48 12.43
N GLY A 9 -11.58 -1.78 12.72
CA GLY A 9 -12.37 -2.32 13.83
C GLY A 9 -13.88 -2.40 13.58
N THR A 10 -14.36 -1.99 12.39
CA THR A 10 -15.76 -2.07 12.00
C THR A 10 -16.00 -3.31 11.14
N THR A 11 -16.98 -4.14 11.51
CA THR A 11 -17.34 -5.32 10.72
C THR A 11 -17.95 -4.92 9.39
N VAL A 12 -17.37 -5.41 8.30
CA VAL A 12 -17.93 -5.29 6.96
C VAL A 12 -18.87 -6.47 6.75
N ASN A 13 -20.17 -6.19 6.72
CA ASN A 13 -21.17 -7.21 6.44
C ASN A 13 -21.27 -7.39 4.92
N SER A 14 -20.70 -8.49 4.41
CA SER A 14 -21.07 -8.99 3.08
C SER A 14 -22.49 -9.55 3.15
N LEU A 15 -23.37 -9.15 2.23
CA LEU A 15 -24.74 -9.66 2.18
C LEU A 15 -24.88 -10.92 1.32
N ASP A 16 -23.88 -11.29 0.50
CA ASP A 16 -23.95 -12.45 -0.40
C ASP A 16 -22.77 -13.42 -0.21
N GLU A 17 -23.04 -14.72 -0.34
CA GLU A 17 -22.14 -15.86 -0.09
C GLU A 17 -20.94 -15.93 -1.07
N ASP A 18 -21.05 -15.32 -2.26
CA ASP A 18 -20.02 -15.31 -3.32
C ASP A 18 -19.27 -13.95 -3.45
N SER A 19 -19.36 -13.09 -2.43
CA SER A 19 -18.83 -11.73 -2.53
C SER A 19 -17.33 -11.65 -2.25
N SER A 20 -16.57 -11.04 -3.16
CA SER A 20 -15.22 -10.54 -2.86
C SER A 20 -15.31 -9.13 -2.29
N ILE A 21 -14.65 -8.86 -1.15
CA ILE A 21 -14.55 -7.50 -0.62
C ILE A 21 -13.18 -6.94 -1.02
N LYS A 22 -13.21 -5.83 -1.75
CA LYS A 22 -12.03 -5.08 -2.15
C LYS A 22 -12.14 -3.67 -1.57
N LEU A 23 -11.15 -3.28 -0.77
CA LEU A 23 -10.89 -1.90 -0.43
C LEU A 23 -10.16 -1.26 -1.60
N ILE A 24 -10.78 -0.23 -2.16
CA ILE A 24 -10.18 0.63 -3.18
C ILE A 24 -9.90 1.94 -2.47
N PHE A 25 -8.64 2.36 -2.49
CA PHE A 25 -8.26 3.68 -2.01
C PHE A 25 -8.46 4.66 -3.15
N ASP A 26 -9.43 5.55 -2.99
CA ASP A 26 -9.71 6.65 -3.92
C ASP A 26 -8.82 7.84 -3.58
N ALA A 27 -7.52 7.64 -3.70
CA ALA A 27 -6.52 8.69 -3.53
C ALA A 27 -5.73 8.82 -4.83
N ASP A 28 -6.26 9.58 -5.77
CA ASP A 28 -5.54 10.01 -6.98
C ASP A 28 -4.41 11.02 -6.66
N ILE A 29 -4.15 11.26 -5.37
CA ILE A 29 -3.35 12.36 -4.86
C ILE A 29 -2.31 11.82 -3.87
N GLU A 30 -1.05 11.90 -4.27
CA GLU A 30 0.07 11.35 -3.49
C GLU A 30 0.51 12.30 -2.36
N PHE A 31 0.36 13.62 -2.58
CA PHE A 31 0.82 14.66 -1.68
C PHE A 31 -0.25 15.72 -1.41
N ARG A 32 -0.22 16.29 -0.21
CA ARG A 32 -1.02 17.47 0.17
C ARG A 32 -0.16 18.50 0.89
N CYS A 33 -0.59 19.75 0.91
CA CYS A 33 0.04 20.77 1.73
C CYS A 33 -0.29 20.54 3.21
N SER A 34 0.73 20.40 4.06
CA SER A 34 0.54 20.19 5.50
C SER A 34 -0.11 21.38 6.21
N ALA A 35 -0.08 22.57 5.60
CA ALA A 35 -0.59 23.81 6.18
C ALA A 35 -2.03 24.13 5.75
N CYS A 36 -2.31 24.14 4.43
CA CYS A 36 -3.63 24.49 3.91
C CYS A 36 -4.47 23.29 3.45
N GLY A 37 -3.87 22.10 3.35
CA GLY A 37 -4.55 20.89 2.88
C GLY A 37 -4.75 20.81 1.37
N ALA A 38 -4.20 21.74 0.58
CA ALA A 38 -4.29 21.72 -0.87
C ALA A 38 -3.62 20.45 -1.45
N ASP A 39 -4.23 19.88 -2.47
CA ASP A 39 -3.69 18.71 -3.17
C ASP A 39 -2.48 19.12 -4.00
N LEU A 40 -1.38 18.37 -3.89
CA LEU A 40 -0.12 18.71 -4.54
C LEU A 40 0.27 17.63 -5.55
N VAL A 41 0.73 18.09 -6.71
CA VAL A 41 1.34 17.27 -7.75
C VAL A 41 2.83 17.53 -7.79
N GLU A 42 3.62 16.46 -7.88
CA GLU A 42 5.06 16.59 -8.11
C GLU A 42 5.31 17.04 -9.55
N THR A 43 5.99 18.17 -9.71
CA THR A 43 6.41 18.74 -10.99
C THR A 43 7.94 18.76 -11.06
N PRO A 44 8.54 18.98 -12.25
CA PRO A 44 10.00 19.13 -12.37
C PRO A 44 10.59 20.27 -11.51
N HIS A 45 9.76 21.19 -11.03
CA HIS A 45 10.17 22.36 -10.24
C HIS A 45 9.85 22.24 -8.74
N GLY A 46 9.26 21.13 -8.29
CA GLY A 46 8.86 20.93 -6.90
C GLY A 46 7.43 20.41 -6.78
N PHE A 47 6.67 20.93 -5.83
CA PHE A 47 5.27 20.55 -5.62
C PHE A 47 4.37 21.76 -5.87
N ASP A 48 3.27 21.53 -6.59
CA ASP A 48 2.34 22.57 -7.03
C ASP A 48 0.89 22.11 -6.89
N ASP A 49 -0.05 23.02 -6.63
CA ASP A 49 -1.47 22.71 -6.35
C ASP A 49 -2.39 22.81 -7.58
N ASN A 50 -1.84 22.71 -8.81
CA ASN A 50 -2.51 22.84 -10.11
C ASN A 50 -3.24 24.17 -10.38
N GLY A 51 -3.52 24.96 -9.35
CA GLY A 51 -3.75 26.40 -9.44
C GLY A 51 -2.45 27.10 -9.10
N ASP A 52 -2.04 28.08 -9.89
CA ASP A 52 -0.76 28.80 -9.75
C ASP A 52 -0.70 29.71 -8.50
N ASN A 53 -1.18 29.22 -7.35
CA ASN A 53 -1.48 30.00 -6.15
C ASN A 53 -0.51 29.65 -5.02
N ALA A 54 0.13 30.69 -4.47
CA ALA A 54 0.87 30.58 -3.25
C ALA A 54 -0.03 30.16 -2.07
N CYS A 55 0.51 29.37 -1.15
CA CYS A 55 -0.19 28.87 0.03
C CYS A 55 -0.63 30.02 0.93
N PRO A 56 -1.94 30.22 1.17
CA PRO A 56 -2.43 31.32 2.01
C PRO A 56 -2.26 31.03 3.52
N ALA A 57 -2.01 29.77 3.87
CA ALA A 57 -1.70 29.36 5.24
C ALA A 57 -0.19 29.42 5.54
N TYR A 58 0.62 29.89 4.58
CA TYR A 58 2.04 30.10 4.79
C TYR A 58 2.24 31.16 5.89
N GLN A 59 3.04 30.81 6.89
CA GLN A 59 3.43 31.73 7.94
C GLN A 59 4.87 32.18 7.66
N PRO A 60 5.06 33.40 7.15
CA PRO A 60 6.41 33.91 6.91
C PRO A 60 7.14 34.16 8.22
N ASP A 61 8.44 33.87 8.25
CA ASP A 61 9.31 34.24 9.36
C ASP A 61 9.54 35.76 9.44
N GLU A 62 9.33 36.48 8.34
CA GLU A 62 9.46 37.94 8.25
C GLU A 62 8.09 38.64 8.28
N PRO A 63 7.92 39.71 9.08
CA PRO A 63 6.64 40.37 9.29
C PRO A 63 6.09 41.16 8.08
N ASP A 64 6.95 41.48 7.10
CA ASP A 64 6.60 42.27 5.90
C ASP A 64 6.34 41.42 4.65
N ALA A 65 6.41 40.09 4.76
CA ALA A 65 6.05 39.20 3.66
C ALA A 65 4.53 39.23 3.43
N ASP A 66 4.10 39.01 2.19
CA ASP A 66 2.70 39.11 1.74
C ASP A 66 1.73 38.07 2.35
N GLY A 67 2.21 37.23 3.28
CA GLY A 67 1.42 36.20 3.96
C GLY A 67 1.10 35.00 3.07
N THR A 68 1.70 34.92 1.88
CA THR A 68 1.55 33.80 0.95
C THR A 68 2.92 33.23 0.61
N GLY A 69 3.03 31.93 0.39
CA GLY A 69 4.35 31.31 0.17
C GLY A 69 4.28 29.87 -0.32
N PRO A 70 5.42 29.16 -0.34
CA PRO A 70 5.47 27.81 -0.88
C PRO A 70 4.62 26.82 -0.06
N HIS A 71 4.00 25.87 -0.75
CA HIS A 71 3.34 24.74 -0.10
C HIS A 71 4.38 23.82 0.55
N THR A 72 4.06 23.27 1.72
CA THR A 72 4.89 22.25 2.38
C THR A 72 4.30 20.87 2.09
N PRO A 73 4.93 20.06 1.24
CA PRO A 73 4.38 18.78 0.82
C PRO A 73 4.44 17.73 1.93
N GLU A 74 3.33 17.04 2.14
CA GLU A 74 3.18 15.89 3.02
C GLU A 74 2.54 14.73 2.26
N ARG A 75 3.06 13.50 2.45
CA ARG A 75 2.48 12.31 1.83
C ARG A 75 1.12 11.99 2.42
N VAL A 76 0.14 11.79 1.57
CA VAL A 76 -1.19 11.32 1.98
C VAL A 76 -1.06 9.88 2.52
N ALA A 77 -1.65 9.62 3.70
CA ALA A 77 -1.61 8.28 4.28
C ALA A 77 -2.30 7.28 3.35
N LEU A 78 -1.66 6.12 3.14
CA LEU A 78 -2.13 5.03 2.27
C LEU A 78 -2.29 5.39 0.78
N SER A 79 -1.85 6.57 0.32
CA SER A 79 -1.84 6.91 -1.13
C SER A 79 -0.93 6.00 -1.96
N TRP A 80 -0.01 5.29 -1.30
CA TRP A 80 0.80 4.26 -1.93
C TRP A 80 0.03 2.96 -2.19
N CYS A 81 -1.13 2.74 -1.58
CA CYS A 81 -1.90 1.49 -1.70
C CYS A 81 -2.99 1.65 -2.76
N ASN A 82 -2.90 0.90 -3.86
CA ASN A 82 -3.93 0.88 -4.90
C ASN A 82 -5.16 0.10 -4.45
N SER A 83 -4.94 -1.07 -3.83
CA SER A 83 -6.05 -1.87 -3.30
C SER A 83 -5.59 -2.89 -2.27
N ALA A 84 -6.53 -3.28 -1.41
CA ALA A 84 -6.39 -4.41 -0.51
C ALA A 84 -7.65 -5.26 -0.60
N GLY A 85 -7.54 -6.59 -0.58
CA GLY A 85 -8.69 -7.46 -0.76
C GLY A 85 -8.54 -8.81 -0.06
N ILE A 86 -9.68 -9.39 0.27
CA ILE A 86 -9.78 -10.78 0.71
C ILE A 86 -10.77 -11.49 -0.20
N ARG A 87 -10.39 -12.68 -0.67
CA ARG A 87 -11.22 -13.56 -1.49
C ARG A 87 -11.27 -14.94 -0.86
N THR A 88 -12.47 -15.47 -0.71
CA THR A 88 -12.74 -16.87 -0.36
C THR A 88 -13.06 -17.64 -1.64
N ASP A 89 -12.61 -18.89 -1.72
CA ASP A 89 -12.90 -19.80 -2.83
C ASP A 89 -13.32 -21.14 -2.22
N GLU A 90 -14.62 -21.46 -2.30
CA GLU A 90 -15.16 -22.69 -1.73
C GLU A 90 -14.79 -23.93 -2.54
N ALA A 91 -14.61 -23.78 -3.86
CA ALA A 91 -14.25 -24.89 -4.74
C ALA A 91 -12.83 -25.41 -4.43
N ASP A 92 -11.92 -24.47 -4.15
CA ASP A 92 -10.53 -24.79 -3.78
C ASP A 92 -10.30 -24.92 -2.27
N ASP A 93 -11.33 -24.67 -1.43
CA ASP A 93 -11.23 -24.55 0.03
C ASP A 93 -10.05 -23.63 0.45
N ALA A 94 -10.11 -22.40 -0.06
CA ALA A 94 -9.01 -21.43 0.02
C ALA A 94 -9.45 -20.03 0.43
N ILE A 95 -8.53 -19.32 1.10
CA ILE A 95 -8.63 -17.90 1.44
C ILE A 95 -7.40 -17.20 0.89
N THR A 96 -7.60 -16.14 0.13
CA THR A 96 -6.55 -15.33 -0.48
C THR A 96 -6.63 -13.89 -0.01
N LEU A 97 -5.52 -13.35 0.49
CA LEU A 97 -5.35 -11.96 0.86
C LEU A 97 -4.44 -11.28 -0.18
N SER A 98 -4.88 -10.16 -0.73
CA SER A 98 -4.14 -9.39 -1.73
C SER A 98 -3.93 -7.95 -1.28
N LEU A 99 -2.74 -7.43 -1.55
CA LEU A 99 -2.35 -6.04 -1.36
C LEU A 99 -1.70 -5.57 -2.66
N SER A 100 -2.09 -4.43 -3.17
CA SER A 100 -1.51 -3.83 -4.36
C SER A 100 -1.15 -2.39 -4.06
N THR A 101 0.04 -1.98 -4.47
CA THR A 101 0.57 -0.64 -4.31
C THR A 101 0.59 0.09 -5.66
N GLY A 102 0.64 1.42 -5.63
CA GLY A 102 0.83 2.32 -6.79
C GLY A 102 2.04 1.98 -7.65
N HIS A 103 2.97 1.19 -7.12
CA HIS A 103 4.12 0.71 -7.85
C HIS A 103 3.74 -0.46 -8.77
N PRO A 104 4.11 -0.46 -10.07
CA PRO A 104 3.80 -1.54 -11.01
C PRO A 104 4.25 -2.94 -10.57
N LEU A 105 5.17 -3.01 -9.61
CA LEU A 105 5.76 -4.23 -9.08
C LEU A 105 5.31 -4.58 -7.66
N GLY A 106 4.47 -3.76 -7.03
CA GLY A 106 4.12 -3.90 -5.61
C GLY A 106 2.74 -4.50 -5.37
N ALA A 107 2.39 -5.56 -6.11
CA ALA A 107 1.30 -6.45 -5.73
C ALA A 107 1.85 -7.56 -4.82
N PHE A 108 1.05 -8.06 -3.88
CA PHE A 108 1.42 -9.06 -2.90
C PHE A 108 0.19 -9.90 -2.58
N THR A 109 0.33 -11.22 -2.61
CA THR A 109 -0.79 -12.14 -2.38
C THR A 109 -0.36 -13.30 -1.49
N ILE A 110 -1.11 -13.57 -0.44
CA ILE A 110 -0.97 -14.76 0.42
C ILE A 110 -2.23 -15.62 0.26
N THR A 111 -2.06 -16.93 0.11
CA THR A 111 -3.19 -17.86 0.06
C THR A 111 -3.03 -18.95 1.11
N ILE A 112 -4.08 -19.20 1.90
CA ILE A 112 -4.20 -20.41 2.72
C ILE A 112 -5.18 -21.34 2.02
N ARG A 113 -4.80 -22.60 1.82
CA ARG A 113 -5.64 -23.62 1.17
C ARG A 113 -5.68 -24.89 2.00
N ARG A 114 -6.84 -25.53 2.14
CA ARG A 114 -6.93 -26.86 2.73
C ARG A 114 -6.71 -27.94 1.67
N VAL A 115 -5.92 -28.95 2.02
CA VAL A 115 -5.83 -30.18 1.24
C VAL A 115 -6.97 -31.10 1.69
N PRO A 116 -7.79 -31.64 0.76
CA PRO A 116 -8.84 -32.59 1.10
C PRO A 116 -8.33 -33.76 1.95
N ASP A 117 -9.18 -34.25 2.85
CA ASP A 117 -8.80 -35.33 3.77
C ASP A 117 -8.58 -36.67 3.04
N ASP A 118 -9.15 -36.84 1.86
CA ASP A 118 -9.08 -38.01 0.98
C ASP A 118 -8.01 -37.88 -0.12
N ALA A 119 -7.20 -36.81 -0.08
CA ALA A 119 -6.14 -36.63 -1.06
C ALA A 119 -5.09 -37.75 -0.95
N ASP A 120 -4.66 -38.28 -2.10
CA ASP A 120 -3.57 -39.27 -2.18
C ASP A 120 -2.20 -38.57 -2.04
N SER A 121 -1.95 -38.02 -0.85
CA SER A 121 -0.77 -37.23 -0.53
C SER A 121 -0.52 -37.25 0.99
N PRO A 122 0.74 -37.22 1.45
CA PRO A 122 1.04 -37.06 2.88
C PRO A 122 0.55 -35.72 3.46
N LEU A 123 0.09 -34.80 2.61
CA LEU A 123 -0.47 -33.51 3.00
C LEU A 123 -2.00 -33.54 3.18
N ALA A 124 -2.66 -34.70 3.03
CA ALA A 124 -4.11 -34.83 3.24
C ALA A 124 -4.55 -34.25 4.60
N GLY A 125 -5.61 -33.45 4.59
CA GLY A 125 -6.13 -32.76 5.77
C GLY A 125 -5.23 -31.64 6.33
N ARG A 126 -4.15 -31.26 5.64
CA ARG A 126 -3.28 -30.14 6.04
C ARG A 126 -3.73 -28.82 5.43
N LEU A 127 -3.37 -27.73 6.10
CA LEU A 127 -3.43 -26.38 5.54
C LEU A 127 -2.08 -26.03 4.90
N LEU A 128 -2.13 -25.50 3.68
CA LEU A 128 -0.97 -24.99 2.97
C LEU A 128 -1.03 -23.47 2.96
N LEU A 129 0.06 -22.85 3.38
CA LEU A 129 0.24 -21.41 3.30
C LEU A 129 1.15 -21.10 2.09
N HIS A 130 0.57 -20.54 1.05
CA HIS A 130 1.26 -20.02 -0.12
C HIS A 130 1.68 -18.58 0.15
N LEU A 131 2.99 -18.40 0.29
CA LEU A 131 3.60 -17.08 0.41
C LEU A 131 4.31 -16.71 -0.88
N PRO A 132 4.37 -15.41 -1.20
CA PRO A 132 5.30 -14.88 -2.17
C PRO A 132 6.72 -15.19 -1.69
N TYR A 133 7.40 -16.12 -2.35
CA TYR A 133 8.76 -16.50 -1.98
C TYR A 133 9.76 -15.64 -2.77
N PRO A 134 10.83 -15.14 -2.14
CA PRO A 134 11.99 -14.67 -2.88
C PRO A 134 12.40 -15.79 -3.86
N ASP A 135 12.50 -15.45 -5.15
CA ASP A 135 12.95 -16.34 -6.25
C ASP A 135 11.88 -17.26 -6.88
N GLN A 136 10.62 -17.22 -6.44
CA GLN A 136 9.52 -17.92 -7.13
C GLN A 136 8.43 -16.92 -7.53
N PRO A 137 8.45 -16.42 -8.78
CA PRO A 137 7.49 -15.42 -9.21
C PRO A 137 6.10 -16.04 -9.28
N MET A 138 5.25 -15.72 -8.30
CA MET A 138 3.83 -15.51 -8.64
C MET A 138 3.70 -14.06 -9.16
N PRO A 139 2.51 -13.49 -9.47
CA PRO A 139 2.40 -12.18 -10.12
C PRO A 139 2.73 -11.00 -9.16
N HIS A 140 3.92 -11.02 -8.56
CA HIS A 140 4.54 -10.04 -7.68
C HIS A 140 6.07 -10.10 -7.86
N ASP A 141 6.76 -8.98 -7.66
CA ASP A 141 8.23 -8.91 -7.79
C ASP A 141 8.96 -9.54 -6.58
N GLN A 142 10.25 -9.82 -6.74
CA GLN A 142 11.10 -10.49 -5.75
C GLN A 142 11.11 -9.70 -4.41
N LEU A 143 10.91 -10.42 -3.30
CA LEU A 143 11.02 -9.87 -1.95
C LEU A 143 12.49 -9.83 -1.49
N HIS A 144 12.97 -8.67 -1.03
CA HIS A 144 14.33 -8.53 -0.52
C HIS A 144 14.34 -8.41 1.01
N PRO A 145 14.99 -9.33 1.74
CA PRO A 145 15.02 -9.28 3.20
C PRO A 145 15.71 -8.00 3.71
N LEU A 146 15.07 -7.29 4.63
CA LEU A 146 15.63 -6.12 5.32
C LEU A 146 16.11 -6.48 6.72
N HIS A 147 15.26 -7.17 7.49
CA HIS A 147 15.54 -7.74 8.81
C HIS A 147 14.62 -8.94 9.07
N PRO A 148 14.79 -9.73 10.16
CA PRO A 148 13.97 -10.92 10.39
C PRO A 148 12.47 -10.60 10.33
N GLY A 149 11.76 -11.31 9.45
CA GLY A 149 10.32 -11.15 9.24
C GLY A 149 9.91 -9.94 8.40
N THR A 150 10.83 -9.19 7.79
CA THR A 150 10.49 -7.98 6.99
C THR A 150 11.26 -7.93 5.69
N PHE A 151 10.52 -7.61 4.62
CA PHE A 151 11.01 -7.61 3.26
C PHE A 151 10.65 -6.30 2.55
N VAL A 152 11.55 -5.82 1.72
CA VAL A 152 11.31 -4.73 0.76
C VAL A 152 10.69 -5.35 -0.49
N ILE A 153 9.63 -4.71 -1.00
CA ILE A 153 8.97 -5.08 -2.26
C ILE A 153 9.66 -4.33 -3.41
N GLY A 154 10.13 -5.07 -4.40
CA GLY A 154 10.88 -4.52 -5.54
C GLY A 154 12.33 -4.16 -5.20
N ARG A 155 13.09 -3.72 -6.21
CA ARG A 155 14.54 -3.46 -6.06
C ARG A 155 14.80 -2.36 -5.03
N PRO A 156 15.66 -2.59 -4.02
CA PRO A 156 16.10 -1.54 -3.11
C PRO A 156 16.77 -0.43 -3.91
N VAL A 157 16.30 0.81 -3.76
CA VAL A 157 17.02 1.96 -4.30
C VAL A 157 18.38 1.99 -3.62
N PRO A 158 19.51 1.99 -4.36
CA PRO A 158 20.82 2.06 -3.74
C PRO A 158 20.85 3.31 -2.87
N ALA A 159 21.21 3.15 -1.60
CA ALA A 159 21.35 4.26 -0.68
C ALA A 159 22.19 5.35 -1.37
N ARG A 160 21.58 6.49 -1.70
CA ARG A 160 22.35 7.67 -2.10
C ARG A 160 23.32 7.89 -0.94
N ARG A 161 24.61 7.64 -1.17
CA ARG A 161 25.67 8.06 -0.25
C ARG A 161 25.35 9.50 0.08
N ALA A 162 24.99 9.77 1.34
CA ALA A 162 24.93 11.12 1.83
C ALA A 162 26.26 11.77 1.43
N ARG A 163 26.20 12.77 0.53
CA ARG A 163 27.35 13.65 0.35
C ARG A 163 27.51 14.33 1.71
N LEU A 164 28.42 13.81 2.51
CA LEU A 164 29.13 14.59 3.51
C LEU A 164 29.77 15.76 2.75
N THR A 165 29.08 16.88 2.66
CA THR A 165 29.73 18.17 2.50
C THR A 165 30.09 18.64 3.90
N ALA A 166 31.34 18.36 4.26
CA ALA A 166 32.03 19.02 5.35
C ALA A 166 32.58 20.38 4.88
N ALA A 167 32.66 21.30 5.84
CA ALA A 167 33.23 22.65 5.82
C ALA A 167 32.36 23.77 5.22
#